data_AF-A0A7D5MLS2-F1
#
_entry.id   AF-A0A7D5MLS2-F1
#
_cell.length_a   1.000
_cell.length_b   1.000
_cell.length_c   1.000
_cell.angle_alpha   90.00
_cell.angle_beta   90.00
_cell.angle_gamma   90.00
#
_symmetry.space_group_name_H-M   'P 1'
#
loop_
_entity.id
_entity.type
_entity.pdbx_description
1 polymer ?
#
loop_
_entity_poly.entity_id
_entity_poly.type
_entity_poly.pdbx_seq_one_letter_code
_entity_poly.pdbx_strand_id
1 'polypeptide(L)'
;MLAPAEIYKGIAFVRIGLLPADQQEKIKSSIKQDRVIKILIGNTLAEDCVQYHDYKRWFAEAFPAQVITPSAIAPSGAKQPMELFP
;
A
#
# COMPACT_ATOMS: atom_id res chain seq x y z
N MET A 1 -4.88 1.17 -11.98
CA MET A 1 -6.20 1.58 -11.42
C MET A 1 -6.40 0.89 -10.09
N LEU A 2 -7.05 1.56 -9.14
CA LEU A 2 -7.32 1.03 -7.81
C LEU A 2 -8.55 0.11 -7.88
N ALA A 3 -8.44 -1.13 -7.38
CA ALA A 3 -9.55 -2.07 -7.41
C ALA A 3 -10.70 -1.62 -6.49
N PRO A 4 -11.97 -1.89 -6.85
CA PRO A 4 -13.12 -1.60 -6.00
C PRO A 4 -13.09 -2.46 -4.72
N ALA A 5 -13.54 -1.86 -3.61
CA ALA A 5 -13.68 -2.58 -2.35
C ALA A 5 -14.91 -3.48 -2.38
N GLU A 6 -14.75 -4.72 -1.92
CA GLU A 6 -15.86 -5.64 -1.66
C GLU A 6 -16.28 -5.47 -0.20
N ILE A 7 -17.59 -5.28 0.05
CA ILE A 7 -18.11 -5.08 1.40
C ILE A 7 -18.89 -6.34 1.80
N TYR A 8 -18.41 -7.03 2.83
CA TYR A 8 -19.08 -8.20 3.37
C TYR A 8 -19.27 -8.06 4.88
N LYS A 9 -20.53 -8.10 5.34
CA LYS A 9 -20.91 -7.92 6.76
C LYS A 9 -20.26 -6.69 7.43
N GLY A 10 -20.13 -5.59 6.67
CA GLY A 10 -19.51 -4.35 7.15
C GLY A 10 -17.98 -4.31 7.06
N ILE A 11 -17.33 -5.37 6.61
CA ILE A 11 -15.88 -5.42 6.37
C ILE A 11 -15.63 -5.04 4.92
N ALA A 12 -14.89 -3.96 4.68
CA ALA A 12 -14.41 -3.57 3.36
C ALA A 12 -13.05 -4.23 3.09
N PHE A 13 -12.97 -5.10 2.09
CA PHE A 13 -11.77 -5.84 1.74
C PHE A 13 -11.60 -5.94 0.22
N VAL A 14 -10.41 -6.34 -0.20
CA VAL A 14 -10.06 -6.63 -1.59
C VAL A 14 -9.37 -7.98 -1.62
N ARG A 15 -9.72 -8.82 -2.59
CA ARG A 15 -9.04 -10.10 -2.81
C ARG A 15 -7.84 -9.86 -3.69
N ILE A 16 -6.66 -10.26 -3.23
CA ILE A 16 -5.45 -10.10 -4.01
C ILE A 16 -5.59 -10.89 -5.32
N GLY A 17 -6.10 -12.11 -5.31
CA GLY A 17 -6.38 -12.90 -6.52
C GLY A 17 -7.31 -12.26 -7.58
N LEU A 18 -8.09 -11.23 -7.21
CA LEU A 18 -8.94 -10.47 -8.14
C LEU A 18 -8.24 -9.21 -8.69
N LEU A 19 -7.06 -8.86 -8.18
CA LEU A 19 -6.26 -7.75 -8.68
C LEU A 19 -5.61 -8.10 -10.03
N PRO A 20 -5.24 -7.10 -10.84
CA PRO A 20 -4.40 -7.34 -12.02
C PRO A 20 -3.06 -7.96 -11.61
N ALA A 21 -2.48 -8.79 -12.50
CA ALA A 21 -1.27 -9.58 -12.22
C ALA A 21 -0.11 -8.75 -11.65
N ASP A 22 0.09 -7.55 -12.20
CA ASP A 22 1.13 -6.61 -11.77
C ASP A 22 0.99 -6.20 -10.28
N GLN A 23 -0.26 -5.97 -9.85
CA GLN A 23 -0.56 -5.65 -8.46
C GLN A 23 -0.52 -6.88 -7.57
N GLN A 24 -0.92 -8.06 -8.08
CA GLN A 24 -0.83 -9.31 -7.34
C GLN A 24 0.61 -9.63 -6.92
N GLU A 25 1.56 -9.55 -7.84
CA GLU A 25 2.96 -9.81 -7.50
C GLU A 25 3.50 -8.79 -6.51
N LYS A 26 3.27 -7.49 -6.77
CA LYS A 26 3.74 -6.43 -5.88
C LYS A 26 3.13 -6.55 -4.49
N ILE A 27 1.82 -6.77 -4.37
CA ILE A 27 1.17 -6.83 -3.05
C ILE A 27 1.58 -8.08 -2.30
N LYS A 28 1.70 -9.25 -2.96
CA LYS A 28 2.17 -10.49 -2.31
C LYS A 28 3.60 -10.37 -1.79
N SER A 29 4.46 -9.61 -2.49
CA SER A 29 5.85 -9.37 -2.08
C SER A 29 5.98 -8.27 -1.03
N SER A 30 5.11 -7.26 -1.07
CA SER A 30 5.24 -6.04 -0.26
C SER A 30 4.37 -6.04 1.00
N ILE A 31 3.18 -6.64 0.96
CA ILE A 31 2.29 -6.70 2.12
C ILE A 31 2.72 -7.83 3.06
N LYS A 32 2.76 -7.54 4.36
CA LYS A 32 3.07 -8.57 5.37
C LYS A 32 1.89 -9.53 5.49
N GLN A 33 2.17 -10.83 5.69
CA GLN A 33 1.14 -11.84 5.92
C GLN A 33 0.19 -11.49 7.07
N ASP A 34 0.65 -10.73 8.07
CA ASP A 34 -0.17 -10.24 9.18
C ASP A 34 -1.34 -9.32 8.75
N ARG A 35 -1.21 -8.67 7.59
CA ARG A 35 -2.26 -7.83 6.99
C ARG A 35 -3.20 -8.61 6.07
N VAL A 36 -2.86 -9.86 5.74
CA VAL A 36 -3.71 -10.75 4.95
C VAL A 36 -4.68 -11.42 5.91
N ILE A 37 -5.96 -11.14 5.69
CA ILE A 37 -7.06 -11.66 6.49
C ILE A 37 -7.79 -12.78 5.73
N LYS A 38 -8.34 -13.72 6.49
CA LYS A 38 -9.21 -14.76 5.95
C LYS A 38 -10.67 -14.38 6.21
N ILE A 39 -11.48 -14.33 5.17
CA ILE A 39 -12.90 -13.98 5.27
C ILE A 39 -13.72 -15.15 4.74
N LEU A 40 -14.65 -15.64 5.56
CA LEU A 40 -15.62 -16.66 5.14
C LEU A 40 -16.83 -15.97 4.50
N ILE A 41 -16.88 -16.00 3.18
CA ILE A 41 -17.91 -15.33 2.37
C ILE A 41 -18.91 -16.40 1.94
N GLY A 42 -20.04 -16.45 2.63
CA GLY A 42 -21.00 -17.55 2.47
C GLY A 42 -20.38 -18.88 2.91
N ASN A 43 -20.05 -19.74 1.94
CA ASN A 43 -19.37 -21.02 2.14
C ASN A 43 -17.95 -21.07 1.57
N THR A 44 -17.44 -19.96 1.04
CA THR A 44 -16.11 -19.88 0.46
C THR A 44 -15.17 -19.15 1.42
N LEU A 45 -14.10 -19.83 1.83
CA LEU A 45 -13.04 -19.20 2.63
C LEU A 45 -12.07 -18.47 1.68
N ALA A 46 -12.11 -17.15 1.70
CA ALA A 46 -11.20 -16.31 0.95
C ALA A 46 -10.02 -15.93 1.86
N GLU A 47 -8.91 -16.62 1.71
CA GLU A 47 -7.72 -16.48 2.57
C GLU A 47 -6.66 -15.50 2.06
N ASP A 48 -6.93 -14.89 0.90
CA ASP A 48 -6.07 -13.95 0.20
C ASP A 48 -6.73 -12.55 0.18
N CYS A 49 -7.37 -12.18 1.30
CA CYS A 49 -8.06 -10.90 1.43
C CYS A 49 -7.21 -9.89 2.18
N VAL A 50 -7.29 -8.63 1.77
CA VAL A 50 -6.66 -7.50 2.45
C VAL A 50 -7.73 -6.46 2.74
N GLN A 51 -7.69 -5.85 3.93
CA GLN A 51 -8.62 -4.76 4.24
C GLN A 51 -8.44 -3.61 3.25
N TYR A 52 -9.54 -3.02 2.81
CA TYR A 52 -9.49 -1.96 1.81
C TYR A 52 -8.70 -0.73 2.30
N HIS A 53 -8.70 -0.47 3.61
CA HIS A 53 -7.91 0.59 4.22
C HIS A 53 -6.40 0.35 4.05
N ASP A 54 -5.92 -0.85 4.39
CA ASP A 54 -4.52 -1.25 4.21
C ASP A 54 -4.13 -1.30 2.74
N TYR A 55 -5.00 -1.87 1.89
CA TYR A 55 -4.78 -1.92 0.45
C TYR A 55 -4.59 -0.52 -0.15
N LYS A 56 -5.41 0.46 0.24
CA LYS A 56 -5.27 1.85 -0.23
C LYS A 56 -3.95 2.48 0.19
N ARG A 57 -3.54 2.29 1.44
CA ARG A 57 -2.24 2.77 1.93
C ARG A 57 -1.10 2.15 1.14
N TRP A 58 -1.11 0.82 1.04
CA TRP A 58 -0.13 0.08 0.27
C TRP A 58 -0.10 0.54 -1.20
N PHE A 59 -1.26 0.73 -1.83
CA PHE A 59 -1.34 1.16 -3.22
C PHE A 59 -0.74 2.56 -3.40
N ALA A 60 -0.99 3.49 -2.48
CA ALA A 60 -0.39 4.82 -2.51
C ALA A 60 1.14 4.79 -2.31
N GLU A 61 1.65 3.83 -1.54
CA GLU A 61 3.10 3.63 -1.34
C GLU A 61 3.77 2.89 -2.50
N ALA A 62 3.09 1.90 -3.09
CA ALA A 62 3.61 1.03 -4.15
C ALA A 62 3.44 1.62 -5.56
N PHE A 63 2.39 2.41 -5.74
CA PHE A 63 2.08 3.21 -6.91
C PHE A 63 1.85 4.63 -6.43
N PRO A 64 2.92 5.33 -5.97
CA PRO A 64 2.82 6.77 -5.84
C PRO A 64 2.38 7.22 -7.22
N ALA A 65 1.19 7.81 -7.29
CA ALA A 65 0.85 8.56 -8.47
C ALA A 65 2.08 9.43 -8.71
N GLN A 66 2.56 9.45 -9.93
CA GLN A 66 3.39 10.51 -10.45
C GLN A 66 2.54 11.80 -10.36
N VAL A 67 2.19 12.21 -9.14
CA VAL A 67 2.14 13.58 -8.75
C VAL A 67 3.54 14.05 -9.10
N ILE A 68 3.57 14.77 -10.19
CA ILE A 68 4.50 15.86 -10.40
C ILE A 68 4.74 16.45 -9.01
N THR A 69 5.83 16.03 -8.37
CA THR A 69 6.48 16.84 -7.36
C THR A 69 7.14 17.90 -8.23
N PRO A 70 6.66 19.16 -8.29
CA PRO A 70 7.66 20.19 -8.45
C PRO A 70 8.55 20.02 -7.23
N SER A 71 9.80 19.58 -7.45
CA SER A 71 10.90 19.65 -6.51
C SER A 71 10.55 20.37 -5.21
N ALA A 72 10.01 19.65 -4.22
CA ALA A 72 10.04 20.13 -2.86
C ALA A 72 11.41 19.72 -2.33
N ILE A 73 12.39 20.51 -2.78
CA ILE A 73 13.49 21.04 -1.97
C ILE A 73 13.95 20.04 -0.91
N ALA A 74 15.01 19.30 -1.24
CA ALA A 74 15.97 18.94 -0.22
C ALA A 74 16.33 20.21 0.58
N PRO A 75 16.41 20.10 1.91
CA PRO A 75 17.75 19.91 2.40
C PRO A 75 17.81 18.61 3.20
N SER A 76 18.42 17.63 2.55
CA SER A 76 19.30 16.69 3.23
C SER A 76 20.14 17.49 4.22
N GLY A 77 20.07 17.11 5.50
CA GLY A 77 20.76 17.78 6.59
C GLY A 77 22.22 18.03 6.22
N ALA A 78 22.53 19.29 5.92
CA ALA A 78 23.89 19.78 5.95
C ALA A 78 24.33 19.72 7.41
N LYS A 79 25.15 18.71 7.74
CA LYS A 79 25.99 18.77 8.93
C LYS A 79 26.79 20.07 8.80
N GLN A 80 26.51 21.06 9.65
CA GLN A 80 27.34 22.25 9.82
C GLN A 80 28.79 21.80 10.01
N PRO A 81 29.74 22.19 9.15
CA PRO A 81 31.12 22.30 9.59
C PRO A 81 31.21 23.50 10.53
N MET A 82 31.82 23.25 11.69
CA MET A 82 32.12 24.21 12.74
C MET A 82 32.70 25.52 12.20
N GLU A 83 32.33 26.61 12.85
CA GLU A 83 32.89 27.94 12.62
C GLU A 83 34.40 27.93 12.87
N LEU A 84 35.17 28.45 11.93
CA LEU A 84 36.57 28.81 12.12
C LEU A 84 36.81 30.14 11.43
N PHE A 85 36.66 31.23 12.19
CA PHE A 85 37.17 32.55 11.82
C PHE A 85 38.42 32.82 12.67
N PRO A 86 39.56 33.22 12.06
CA PRO A 86 40.65 33.88 12.77
C PRO A 86 40.33 35.35 13.11
#